data_AF-A0A1Z5KQN3-F1
#
_entry.id   AF-A0A1Z5KQN3-F1
#
_cell.length_a   1.000
_cell.length_b   1.000
_cell.length_c   1.000
_cell.angle_alpha   90.00
_cell.angle_beta   90.00
_cell.angle_gamma   90.00
#
_symmetry.space_group_name_H-M   'P 1'
#
loop_
_entity.id
_entity.type
_entity.pdbx_description
1 polymer ?
#
loop_
_entity_poly.entity_id
_entity_poly.type
_entity_poly.pdbx_seq_one_letter_code
_entity_poly.pdbx_strand_id
1 'polypeptide(L)'
;MRTATLFVCITAIVHETAAFTHPSLLRHSLLHKAASFNAHSEESSSDPSAFHGISSHELRHMKEAKVRKSESHQTSKSFVSGDDLQSLRREVLSLNQERQKLLTANRDPHRVAELEQAIWQAQQVDAEYVYYISQLRAEKAEEEGDLKRAQQHRKQAKRARSELPQFNLDGLWVGRYGNHGFEMINITYAGDTMIAYKVTDNDNVPSGEVSFTVDLSPNPKTIHGETPLLEPIELNHDAAEQWGLKYLPRFTGRGQVARKGFRNAQWVEGQLILVNKYFSFAWLPIGHQVFFGRPSAELTLKMLRESRSKRFADESSRAFLTRCWEETAYIEDDMDVTDGIFKSHDQSFYYDQAGCFE
;
A
#
# COMPACT_ATOMS: atom_id res chain seq x y z
N MET A 1 15.61 20.16 -16.49
CA MET A 1 15.81 19.07 -17.48
C MET A 1 15.48 17.66 -16.95
N ARG A 2 15.58 17.33 -15.65
CA ARG A 2 15.29 15.98 -15.14
C ARG A 2 13.80 15.60 -15.00
N THR A 3 12.89 16.58 -14.94
CA THR A 3 11.43 16.34 -14.88
C THR A 3 10.83 15.87 -16.21
N ALA A 4 11.45 16.20 -17.35
CA ALA A 4 10.92 15.87 -18.66
C ALA A 4 11.00 14.36 -18.98
N THR A 5 12.02 13.65 -18.52
CA THR A 5 12.21 12.21 -18.79
C THR A 5 11.17 11.35 -18.07
N LEU A 6 10.76 11.74 -16.86
CA LEU A 6 9.72 11.02 -16.11
C LEU A 6 8.34 11.20 -16.75
N PHE A 7 8.06 12.39 -17.30
CA PHE A 7 6.81 12.65 -17.99
C PHE A 7 6.66 11.75 -19.22
N VAL A 8 7.75 11.52 -19.99
CA VAL A 8 7.75 10.64 -21.17
C VAL A 8 7.43 9.18 -20.85
N CYS A 9 7.90 8.63 -19.73
CA CYS A 9 7.54 7.26 -19.33
C CYS A 9 6.07 7.15 -18.90
N ILE A 10 5.52 8.17 -18.23
CA ILE A 10 4.11 8.17 -17.81
C ILE A 10 3.18 8.44 -19.02
N THR A 11 3.56 9.34 -19.94
CA THR A 11 2.76 9.57 -21.16
C THR A 11 2.88 8.43 -22.17
N ALA A 12 3.99 7.68 -22.23
CA ALA A 12 4.06 6.47 -23.07
C ALA A 12 3.01 5.43 -22.64
N ILE A 13 2.83 5.22 -21.33
CA ILE A 13 1.80 4.33 -20.76
C ILE A 13 0.37 4.82 -21.12
N VAL A 14 0.16 6.14 -21.21
CA VAL A 14 -1.14 6.74 -21.54
C VAL A 14 -1.40 6.83 -23.05
N HIS A 15 -0.37 6.97 -23.88
CA HIS A 15 -0.52 7.09 -25.34
C HIS A 15 -0.57 5.73 -26.07
N GLU A 16 0.07 4.69 -25.52
CA GLU A 16 0.06 3.36 -26.14
C GLU A 16 -1.30 2.64 -25.96
N THR A 17 -2.04 3.01 -24.90
CA THR A 17 -3.42 2.56 -24.65
C THR A 17 -4.48 3.28 -25.52
N ALA A 18 -4.18 4.44 -26.11
CA ALA A 18 -5.11 5.21 -26.95
C ALA A 18 -5.10 4.82 -28.45
N ALA A 19 -4.17 3.97 -28.89
CA ALA A 19 -4.00 3.63 -30.31
C ALA A 19 -4.83 2.42 -30.80
N PHE A 20 -5.56 1.74 -29.92
CA PHE A 20 -6.29 0.51 -30.27
C PHE A 20 -7.75 0.51 -29.78
N THR A 21 -8.58 1.37 -30.40
CA THR A 21 -10.04 1.17 -30.38
C THR A 21 -10.62 1.40 -31.77
N HIS A 22 -10.88 0.31 -32.49
CA HIS A 22 -11.79 0.32 -33.63
C HIS A 22 -13.24 0.30 -33.11
N PRO A 23 -14.13 1.20 -33.57
CA PRO A 23 -15.48 1.30 -33.05
C PRO A 23 -16.43 0.45 -33.91
N SER A 24 -17.06 -0.56 -33.32
CA SER A 24 -18.32 -1.07 -33.87
C SER A 24 -19.20 -1.73 -32.82
N LEU A 25 -20.44 -1.22 -32.76
CA LEU A 25 -21.68 -1.90 -32.41
C LEU A 25 -21.94 -2.22 -30.92
N LEU A 26 -22.63 -1.30 -30.23
CA LEU A 26 -24.07 -1.44 -29.94
C LEU A 26 -24.58 -0.25 -29.11
N ARG A 27 -25.45 0.56 -29.72
CA ARG A 27 -26.41 1.43 -29.01
C ARG A 27 -27.72 0.67 -28.85
N HIS A 28 -28.28 0.63 -27.64
CA HIS A 28 -29.68 0.96 -27.30
C HIS A 28 -29.91 0.69 -25.79
N SER A 29 -30.27 1.74 -25.01
CA SER A 29 -31.62 1.95 -24.43
C SER A 29 -31.65 1.71 -22.91
N LEU A 30 -31.53 2.75 -22.07
CA LEU A 30 -32.59 3.55 -21.40
C LEU A 30 -33.01 3.06 -19.99
N LEU A 31 -32.90 4.01 -19.05
CA LEU A 31 -33.82 4.41 -17.96
C LEU A 31 -34.13 3.50 -16.76
N HIS A 32 -33.86 4.10 -15.59
CA HIS A 32 -34.54 4.04 -14.28
C HIS A 32 -34.86 2.67 -13.63
N LYS A 33 -34.28 2.47 -12.44
CA LYS A 33 -35.06 2.28 -11.19
C LYS A 33 -34.16 2.41 -9.96
N ALA A 34 -34.43 3.44 -9.16
CA ALA A 34 -34.12 3.44 -7.74
C ALA A 34 -35.19 2.61 -7.03
N ALA A 35 -34.78 1.63 -6.23
CA ALA A 35 -35.66 0.95 -5.30
C ALA A 35 -34.91 0.61 -4.01
N SER A 36 -35.42 1.23 -2.95
CA SER A 36 -35.36 0.86 -1.54
C SER A 36 -35.03 -0.62 -1.27
N PHE A 37 -34.00 -0.87 -0.47
CA PHE A 37 -33.72 -2.19 0.09
C PHE A 37 -34.21 -2.21 1.56
N ASN A 38 -35.30 -2.94 1.78
CA ASN A 38 -35.78 -3.30 3.11
C ASN A 38 -34.84 -4.35 3.72
N ALA A 39 -34.41 -4.11 4.95
CA ALA A 39 -33.69 -5.09 5.76
C ALA A 39 -34.68 -6.13 6.31
N HIS A 40 -34.62 -7.36 5.80
CA HIS A 40 -35.17 -8.53 6.48
C HIS A 40 -34.06 -9.19 7.31
N SER A 41 -34.21 -9.12 8.62
CA SER A 41 -33.43 -9.88 9.59
C SER A 41 -34.00 -11.30 9.66
N GLU A 42 -33.30 -12.27 9.07
CA GLU A 42 -33.54 -13.70 9.30
C GLU A 42 -32.84 -14.11 10.61
N GLU A 43 -33.62 -14.40 11.63
CA GLU A 43 -33.15 -15.09 12.85
C GLU A 43 -32.98 -16.58 12.54
N SER A 44 -31.75 -17.00 12.25
CA SER A 44 -31.39 -18.41 12.19
C SER A 44 -31.18 -18.95 13.61
N SER A 45 -32.11 -19.79 14.06
CA SER A 45 -31.97 -20.57 15.30
C SER A 45 -30.87 -21.62 15.09
N SER A 46 -29.70 -21.39 15.67
CA SER A 46 -28.59 -22.33 15.66
C SER A 46 -28.62 -23.18 16.94
N ASP A 47 -28.58 -24.49 16.73
CA ASP A 47 -28.64 -25.55 17.74
C ASP A 47 -27.41 -25.48 18.69
N PRO A 48 -27.59 -25.30 20.01
CA PRO A 48 -26.49 -25.06 20.96
C PRO A 48 -25.66 -26.31 21.31
N SER A 49 -25.89 -27.45 20.66
CA SER A 49 -25.26 -28.73 21.02
C SER A 49 -23.89 -29.01 20.36
N ALA A 50 -23.44 -28.19 19.41
CA ALA A 50 -22.23 -28.47 18.60
C ALA A 50 -20.88 -27.92 19.14
N PHE A 51 -20.84 -27.28 20.31
CA PHE A 51 -19.61 -26.66 20.85
C PHE A 51 -19.12 -27.34 22.15
N HIS A 52 -18.76 -28.62 22.09
CA HIS A 52 -17.99 -29.27 23.16
C HIS A 52 -16.53 -29.42 22.70
N GLY A 53 -15.67 -28.45 23.02
CA GLY A 53 -14.23 -28.58 22.77
C GLY A 53 -13.39 -27.30 22.77
N ILE A 54 -13.98 -26.11 22.70
CA ILE A 54 -13.19 -24.87 22.69
C ILE A 54 -12.70 -24.55 24.10
N SER A 55 -11.39 -24.46 24.27
CA SER A 55 -10.80 -24.11 25.56
C SER A 55 -11.18 -22.70 25.99
N SER A 56 -11.27 -22.45 27.30
CA SER A 56 -11.53 -21.11 27.85
C SER A 56 -10.51 -20.06 27.39
N HIS A 57 -9.31 -20.48 27.00
CA HIS A 57 -8.25 -19.65 26.44
C HIS A 57 -8.56 -19.21 25.00
N GLU A 58 -8.97 -20.12 24.12
CA GLU A 58 -9.37 -19.79 22.75
C GLU A 58 -10.60 -18.88 22.71
N LEU A 59 -11.54 -19.10 23.63
CA LEU A 59 -12.73 -18.26 23.78
C LEU A 59 -12.38 -16.81 24.20
N ARG A 60 -11.29 -16.61 24.96
CA ARG A 60 -10.76 -15.27 25.25
C ARG A 60 -10.14 -14.62 24.02
N HIS A 61 -9.30 -15.34 23.26
CA HIS A 61 -8.70 -14.82 22.02
C HIS A 61 -9.76 -14.46 20.97
N MET A 62 -10.80 -15.27 20.81
CA MET A 62 -11.90 -14.98 19.88
C MET A 62 -12.71 -13.75 20.32
N LYS A 63 -12.97 -13.60 21.63
CA LYS A 63 -13.64 -12.40 22.15
C LYS A 63 -12.79 -11.15 21.98
N GLU A 64 -11.49 -11.21 22.25
CA GLU A 64 -10.56 -10.11 22.04
C GLU A 64 -10.42 -9.74 20.56
N ALA A 65 -10.34 -10.73 19.66
CA ALA A 65 -10.31 -10.49 18.22
C ALA A 65 -11.60 -9.85 17.71
N LYS A 66 -12.76 -10.27 18.22
CA LYS A 66 -14.07 -9.70 17.85
C LYS A 66 -14.23 -8.27 18.36
N VAL A 67 -13.78 -7.97 19.59
CA VAL A 67 -13.75 -6.61 20.15
C VAL A 67 -12.81 -5.69 19.34
N ARG A 68 -11.60 -6.16 18.99
CA ARG A 68 -10.68 -5.41 18.11
C ARG A 68 -11.30 -5.11 16.75
N LYS A 69 -12.05 -6.06 16.18
CA LYS A 69 -12.72 -5.89 14.88
C LYS A 69 -13.88 -4.90 14.97
N SER A 70 -14.68 -4.92 16.04
CA SER A 70 -15.78 -3.96 16.22
C SER A 70 -15.32 -2.54 16.55
N GLU A 71 -14.27 -2.38 17.37
CA GLU A 71 -13.71 -1.06 17.69
C GLU A 71 -13.07 -0.42 16.44
N SER A 72 -12.41 -1.23 15.60
CA SER A 72 -11.83 -0.80 14.32
C SER A 72 -12.85 -0.15 13.37
N HIS A 73 -14.09 -0.68 13.30
CA HIS A 73 -15.09 -0.20 12.32
C HIS A 73 -15.83 1.06 12.77
N GLN A 74 -15.89 1.36 14.07
CA GLN A 74 -16.49 2.62 14.56
C GLN A 74 -15.51 3.79 14.54
N THR A 75 -14.20 3.54 14.54
CA THR A 75 -13.17 4.58 14.48
C THR A 75 -12.68 4.93 13.07
N SER A 76 -13.04 4.15 12.04
CA SER A 76 -12.47 4.21 10.69
C SER A 76 -12.97 5.37 9.81
N LYS A 77 -13.58 6.41 10.38
CA LYS A 77 -14.05 7.59 9.64
C LYS A 77 -13.44 8.91 10.15
N SER A 78 -12.31 8.87 10.87
CA SER A 78 -11.71 10.11 11.38
C SER A 78 -10.78 10.81 10.39
N PHE A 79 -10.21 10.11 9.40
CA PHE A 79 -9.22 10.69 8.50
C PHE A 79 -9.69 10.69 7.05
N VAL A 80 -9.28 11.74 6.35
CA VAL A 80 -9.53 11.91 4.91
C VAL A 80 -8.42 11.21 4.12
N SER A 81 -8.75 10.63 2.96
CA SER A 81 -7.82 9.89 2.11
C SER A 81 -7.99 10.23 0.63
N GLY A 82 -7.02 9.86 -0.22
CA GLY A 82 -7.13 9.98 -1.68
C GLY A 82 -7.23 11.43 -2.18
N ASP A 83 -8.14 11.68 -3.13
CA ASP A 83 -8.32 13.00 -3.74
C ASP A 83 -8.89 14.05 -2.76
N ASP A 84 -9.70 13.60 -1.80
CA ASP A 84 -10.24 14.47 -0.75
C ASP A 84 -9.11 14.97 0.16
N LEU A 85 -8.11 14.11 0.45
CA LEU A 85 -6.93 14.50 1.24
C LEU A 85 -6.12 15.56 0.50
N GLN A 86 -5.96 15.41 -0.82
CA GLN A 86 -5.26 16.40 -1.63
C GLN A 86 -6.04 17.73 -1.68
N SER A 87 -7.37 17.68 -1.74
CA SER A 87 -8.23 18.86 -1.70
C SER A 87 -8.13 19.58 -0.36
N LEU A 88 -8.20 18.84 0.75
CA LEU A 88 -7.98 19.34 2.11
C LEU A 88 -6.63 20.03 2.27
N ARG A 89 -5.55 19.43 1.74
CA ARG A 89 -4.20 20.03 1.81
C ARG A 89 -4.11 21.33 1.03
N ARG A 90 -4.75 21.43 -0.14
CA ARG A 90 -4.84 22.68 -0.91
C ARG A 90 -5.62 23.76 -0.17
N GLU A 91 -6.70 23.39 0.51
CA GLU A 91 -7.47 24.30 1.36
C GLU A 91 -6.60 24.83 2.50
N VAL A 92 -5.91 23.95 3.23
CA VAL A 92 -4.97 24.34 4.31
C VAL A 92 -3.88 25.28 3.78
N LEU A 93 -3.32 25.02 2.60
CA LEU A 93 -2.36 25.93 1.95
C LEU A 93 -2.97 27.31 1.67
N SER A 94 -4.19 27.36 1.13
CA SER A 94 -4.91 28.61 0.85
C SER A 94 -5.18 29.41 2.12
N LEU A 95 -5.66 28.75 3.18
CA LEU A 95 -5.90 29.37 4.49
C LEU A 95 -4.60 29.93 5.10
N ASN A 96 -3.49 29.19 5.00
CA ASN A 96 -2.18 29.66 5.46
C ASN A 96 -1.71 30.91 4.69
N GLN A 97 -1.92 30.95 3.38
CA GLN A 97 -1.59 32.12 2.56
C GLN A 97 -2.46 33.34 2.93
N GLU A 98 -3.76 33.15 3.19
CA GLU A 98 -4.65 34.23 3.66
C GLU A 98 -4.22 34.74 5.05
N ARG A 99 -3.94 33.83 5.99
CA ARG A 99 -3.44 34.18 7.32
C ARG A 99 -2.17 35.01 7.23
N GLN A 100 -1.20 34.58 6.41
CA GLN A 100 0.06 35.29 6.25
C GLN A 100 -0.14 36.69 5.67
N LYS A 101 -1.05 36.86 4.71
CA LYS A 101 -1.39 38.19 4.17
C LYS A 101 -1.95 39.10 5.25
N LEU A 102 -2.88 38.63 6.09
CA LEU A 102 -3.46 39.42 7.18
C LEU A 102 -2.42 39.82 8.24
N LEU A 103 -1.54 38.90 8.60
CA LEU A 103 -0.43 39.17 9.53
C LEU A 103 0.52 40.23 8.97
N THR A 104 0.91 40.13 7.70
CA THR A 104 1.79 41.14 7.06
C THR A 104 1.13 42.51 6.92
N ALA A 105 -0.19 42.55 6.74
CA ALA A 105 -0.95 43.79 6.67
C ALA A 105 -1.27 44.38 8.05
N ASN A 106 -1.03 43.62 9.13
CA ASN A 106 -1.47 43.92 10.51
C ASN A 106 -2.98 44.28 10.58
N ARG A 107 -3.80 43.50 9.86
CA ARG A 107 -5.24 43.72 9.76
C ARG A 107 -6.01 42.61 10.47
N ASP A 108 -7.07 43.02 11.16
CA ASP A 108 -8.13 42.16 11.72
C ASP A 108 -7.63 40.92 12.49
N PRO A 109 -7.24 41.08 13.77
CA PRO A 109 -6.78 39.96 14.59
C PRO A 109 -7.86 38.90 14.83
N HIS A 110 -9.15 39.26 14.75
CA HIS A 110 -10.25 38.30 14.90
C HIS A 110 -10.26 37.33 13.72
N ARG A 111 -10.13 37.87 12.50
CA ARG A 111 -10.06 37.05 11.29
C ARG A 111 -8.85 36.12 11.28
N VAL A 112 -7.70 36.56 11.78
CA VAL A 112 -6.51 35.70 11.94
C VAL A 112 -6.82 34.51 12.85
N ALA A 113 -7.47 34.75 14.01
CA ALA A 113 -7.84 33.69 14.94
C ALA A 113 -8.83 32.67 14.32
N GLU A 114 -9.81 33.15 13.54
CA GLU A 114 -10.72 32.28 12.79
C GLU A 114 -9.97 31.37 11.80
N LEU A 115 -9.02 31.93 11.04
CA LEU A 115 -8.22 31.16 10.08
C LEU A 115 -7.33 30.13 10.79
N GLU A 116 -6.73 30.49 11.93
CA GLU A 116 -5.96 29.55 12.74
C GLU A 116 -6.81 28.39 13.23
N GLN A 117 -8.04 28.67 13.71
CA GLN A 117 -8.98 27.63 14.13
C GLN A 117 -9.38 26.73 12.95
N ALA A 118 -9.66 27.30 11.78
CA ALA A 118 -10.02 26.54 10.58
C ALA A 118 -8.87 25.63 10.11
N ILE A 119 -7.63 26.16 10.05
CA ILE A 119 -6.42 25.39 9.71
C ILE A 119 -6.25 24.23 10.69
N TRP A 120 -6.39 24.51 11.99
CA TRP A 120 -6.24 23.49 13.02
C TRP A 120 -7.27 22.36 12.85
N GLN A 121 -8.55 22.70 12.62
CA GLN A 121 -9.62 21.72 12.40
C GLN A 121 -9.36 20.87 11.15
N ALA A 122 -9.00 21.49 10.04
CA ALA A 122 -8.67 20.79 8.80
C ALA A 122 -7.48 19.83 8.98
N GLN A 123 -6.45 20.25 9.70
CA GLN A 123 -5.28 19.41 9.98
C GLN A 123 -5.57 18.22 10.92
N GLN A 124 -6.61 18.28 11.77
CA GLN A 124 -6.97 17.16 12.65
C GLN A 124 -7.51 15.93 11.89
N VAL A 125 -7.97 16.10 10.65
CA VAL A 125 -8.48 15.00 9.81
C VAL A 125 -7.47 14.52 8.77
N ASP A 126 -6.25 15.08 8.75
CA ASP A 126 -5.12 14.58 7.96
C ASP A 126 -4.29 13.59 8.80
N ALA A 127 -4.31 12.31 8.44
CA ALA A 127 -3.59 11.27 9.16
C ALA A 127 -2.07 11.50 9.22
N GLU A 128 -1.47 12.05 8.16
CA GLU A 128 -0.02 12.30 8.11
C GLU A 128 0.38 13.43 9.07
N TYR A 129 -0.43 14.49 9.10
CA TYR A 129 -0.25 15.59 10.05
C TYR A 129 -0.38 15.11 11.49
N VAL A 130 -1.45 14.35 11.80
CA VAL A 130 -1.70 13.84 13.15
C VAL A 130 -0.60 12.88 13.57
N TYR A 131 -0.11 12.03 12.66
CA TYR A 131 1.01 11.13 12.92
C TYR A 131 2.25 11.90 13.38
N TYR A 132 2.71 12.86 12.57
CA TYR A 132 3.89 13.67 12.85
C TYR A 132 3.78 14.48 14.15
N ILE A 133 2.70 15.24 14.33
CA ILE A 133 2.52 16.06 15.52
C ILE A 133 2.45 15.19 16.78
N SER A 134 1.87 13.99 16.67
CA SER A 134 1.84 13.05 17.79
C SER A 134 3.22 12.48 18.11
N GLN A 135 4.09 12.24 17.13
CA GLN A 135 5.48 11.86 17.38
C GLN A 135 6.23 12.98 18.13
N LEU A 136 6.18 14.21 17.62
CA LEU A 136 6.83 15.37 18.27
C LEU A 136 6.36 15.60 19.70
N ARG A 137 5.04 15.48 19.95
CA ARG A 137 4.47 15.61 21.30
C ARG A 137 4.87 14.47 22.21
N ALA A 138 5.04 13.25 21.67
CA ALA A 138 5.52 12.13 22.44
C ALA A 138 6.97 12.36 22.89
N GLU A 139 7.85 12.74 21.97
CA GLU A 139 9.27 13.05 22.24
C GLU A 139 9.40 14.16 23.29
N LYS A 140 8.70 15.28 23.10
CA LYS A 140 8.70 16.39 24.05
C LYS A 140 8.22 15.96 25.45
N ALA A 141 7.16 15.16 25.53
CA ALA A 141 6.67 14.66 26.82
C ALA A 141 7.68 13.74 27.51
N GLU A 142 8.49 12.99 26.75
CA GLU A 142 9.59 12.18 27.32
C GLU A 142 10.73 13.04 27.84
N GLU A 143 11.12 14.09 27.10
CA GLU A 143 12.11 15.08 27.55
C GLU A 143 11.69 15.76 28.86
N GLU A 144 10.38 16.00 29.03
CA GLU A 144 9.77 16.54 30.25
C GLU A 144 9.61 15.47 31.36
N GLY A 145 9.88 14.19 31.10
CA GLY A 145 9.72 13.08 32.04
C GLY A 145 8.27 12.60 32.24
N ASP A 146 7.30 13.11 31.47
CA ASP A 146 5.91 12.67 31.51
C ASP A 146 5.66 11.46 30.60
N LEU A 147 6.09 10.29 31.09
CA LEU A 147 5.96 9.01 30.38
C LEU A 147 4.50 8.66 30.02
N LYS A 148 3.53 9.12 30.83
CA LYS A 148 2.10 8.82 30.60
C LYS A 148 1.59 9.59 29.38
N ARG A 149 1.89 10.88 29.27
CA ARG A 149 1.52 11.69 28.09
C ARG A 149 2.28 11.23 26.86
N ALA A 150 3.56 10.89 26.98
CA ALA A 150 4.33 10.32 25.89
C ALA A 150 3.69 9.05 25.32
N GLN A 151 3.26 8.13 26.20
CA GLN A 151 2.58 6.90 25.78
C GLN A 151 1.24 7.18 25.09
N GLN A 152 0.47 8.16 25.56
CA GLN A 152 -0.79 8.57 24.91
C GLN A 152 -0.55 9.08 23.48
N HIS A 153 0.44 9.95 23.31
CA HIS A 153 0.81 10.48 22.00
C HIS A 153 1.35 9.39 21.07
N ARG A 154 2.13 8.43 21.57
CA ARG A 154 2.54 7.25 20.78
C ARG A 154 1.36 6.41 20.30
N LYS A 155 0.34 6.21 21.14
CA LYS A 155 -0.89 5.49 20.73
C LYS A 155 -1.61 6.24 19.62
N GLN A 156 -1.72 7.56 19.73
CA GLN A 156 -2.31 8.40 18.69
C GLN A 156 -1.50 8.35 17.39
N ALA A 157 -0.18 8.46 17.47
CA ALA A 157 0.73 8.33 16.33
C ALA A 157 0.56 6.98 15.63
N LYS A 158 0.56 5.87 16.39
CA LYS A 158 0.37 4.52 15.86
C LYS A 158 -0.99 4.36 15.16
N ARG A 159 -2.05 4.94 15.71
CA ARG A 159 -3.39 4.93 15.10
C ARG A 159 -3.41 5.72 13.79
N ALA A 160 -2.82 6.91 13.74
CA ALA A 160 -2.76 7.69 12.51
C ALA A 160 -1.90 6.98 11.45
N ARG A 161 -0.76 6.38 11.85
CA ARG A 161 0.13 5.61 10.96
C ARG A 161 -0.54 4.41 10.30
N SER A 162 -1.45 3.72 10.98
CA SER A 162 -2.17 2.57 10.39
C SER A 162 -3.16 2.95 9.28
N GLU A 163 -3.56 4.22 9.22
CA GLU A 163 -4.51 4.75 8.24
C GLU A 163 -3.80 5.26 6.97
N LEU A 164 -2.46 5.32 7.01
CA LEU A 164 -1.62 5.79 5.91
C LEU A 164 -1.28 4.62 4.95
N PRO A 165 -1.69 4.66 3.67
CA PRO A 165 -1.52 3.55 2.74
C PRO A 165 -0.06 3.11 2.55
N GLN A 166 0.91 4.03 2.62
CA GLN A 166 2.35 3.73 2.48
C GLN A 166 2.88 2.79 3.58
N PHE A 167 2.22 2.72 4.74
CA PHE A 167 2.59 1.83 5.84
C PHE A 167 1.84 0.48 5.83
N ASN A 168 0.97 0.28 4.84
CA ASN A 168 0.14 -0.93 4.69
C ASN A 168 0.62 -1.83 3.54
N LEU A 169 1.91 -1.76 3.19
CA LEU A 169 2.52 -2.54 2.12
C LEU A 169 3.31 -3.76 2.63
N ASP A 170 3.29 -4.09 3.92
CA ASP A 170 4.03 -5.23 4.49
C ASP A 170 3.69 -6.57 3.79
N GLY A 171 4.69 -7.44 3.59
CA GLY A 171 4.53 -8.78 3.04
C GLY A 171 4.96 -8.94 1.58
N LEU A 172 4.48 -10.01 0.93
CA LEU A 172 4.93 -10.41 -0.41
C LEU A 172 4.26 -9.60 -1.53
N TRP A 173 5.07 -9.29 -2.55
CA TRP A 173 4.67 -8.61 -3.78
C TRP A 173 5.40 -9.17 -4.99
N VAL A 174 4.76 -9.14 -6.15
CA VAL A 174 5.34 -9.57 -7.43
C VAL A 174 5.29 -8.43 -8.44
N GLY A 175 6.38 -8.25 -9.17
CA GLY A 175 6.49 -7.28 -10.25
C GLY A 175 7.37 -7.79 -11.40
N ARG A 176 7.19 -7.23 -12.60
CA ARG A 176 7.92 -7.64 -13.81
C ARG A 176 9.18 -6.78 -14.01
N TYR A 177 10.37 -7.38 -13.92
CA TYR A 177 11.66 -6.71 -14.05
C TYR A 177 12.20 -6.80 -15.49
N GLY A 178 11.46 -6.24 -16.44
CA GLY A 178 11.83 -6.26 -17.86
C GLY A 178 12.08 -7.68 -18.39
N ASN A 179 13.29 -7.91 -18.91
CA ASN A 179 13.70 -9.19 -19.51
C ASN A 179 13.91 -10.32 -18.49
N HIS A 180 14.01 -10.01 -17.18
CA HIS A 180 14.14 -11.02 -16.14
C HIS A 180 12.80 -11.72 -15.81
N GLY A 181 11.69 -11.21 -16.34
CA GLY A 181 10.35 -11.74 -16.07
C GLY A 181 9.83 -11.29 -14.71
N PHE A 182 8.99 -12.14 -14.09
CA PHE A 182 8.39 -11.85 -12.80
C PHE A 182 9.33 -12.16 -11.65
N GLU A 183 9.37 -11.24 -10.71
CA GLU A 183 10.19 -11.34 -9.51
C GLU A 183 9.35 -11.03 -8.29
N MET A 184 9.69 -11.68 -7.19
CA MET A 184 9.03 -11.49 -5.91
C MET A 184 9.92 -10.71 -4.94
N ILE A 185 9.31 -9.81 -4.19
CA ILE A 185 9.92 -9.08 -3.08
C ILE A 185 9.08 -9.26 -1.82
N ASN A 186 9.74 -9.12 -0.66
CA ASN A 186 9.09 -9.02 0.64
C ASN A 186 9.32 -7.61 1.18
N ILE A 187 8.24 -6.90 1.48
CA ILE A 187 8.29 -5.57 2.07
C ILE A 187 8.20 -5.69 3.58
N THR A 188 9.04 -4.93 4.27
CA THR A 188 8.97 -4.72 5.72
C THR A 188 9.35 -3.28 6.05
N TYR A 189 9.34 -2.94 7.35
CA TYR A 189 9.56 -1.58 7.83
C TYR A 189 10.57 -1.55 8.97
N ALA A 190 11.49 -0.58 8.91
CA ALA A 190 12.34 -0.18 10.02
C ALA A 190 12.01 1.28 10.38
N GLY A 191 11.16 1.46 11.39
CA GLY A 191 10.58 2.78 11.69
C GLY A 191 9.78 3.32 10.51
N ASP A 192 10.17 4.49 10.00
CA ASP A 192 9.56 5.12 8.82
C ASP A 192 10.30 4.84 7.51
N THR A 193 11.24 3.89 7.52
CA THR A 193 11.87 3.40 6.29
C THR A 193 11.22 2.09 5.86
N MET A 194 10.70 2.05 4.63
CA MET A 194 10.27 0.81 3.98
C MET A 194 11.46 0.12 3.32
N ILE A 195 11.56 -1.19 3.48
CA ILE A 195 12.64 -2.01 2.95
C ILE A 195 12.05 -3.17 2.13
N ALA A 196 12.43 -3.26 0.87
CA ALA A 196 12.02 -4.35 -0.03
C ALA A 196 13.16 -5.34 -0.23
N TYR A 197 13.02 -6.54 0.32
CA TYR A 197 13.97 -7.64 0.17
C TYR A 197 13.62 -8.50 -1.04
N LYS A 198 14.61 -8.86 -1.84
CA LYS A 198 14.45 -9.74 -2.99
C LYS A 198 14.19 -11.17 -2.51
N VAL A 199 13.11 -11.80 -2.98
CA VAL A 199 12.75 -13.18 -2.62
C VAL A 199 13.15 -14.16 -3.72
N THR A 200 12.96 -13.81 -5.00
CA THR A 200 13.42 -14.60 -6.14
C THR A 200 14.80 -14.17 -6.63
N ASP A 201 15.58 -15.15 -7.08
CA ASP A 201 16.96 -14.91 -7.52
C ASP A 201 17.01 -14.42 -8.97
N ASN A 202 17.89 -13.46 -9.24
CA ASN A 202 18.20 -13.05 -10.60
C ASN A 202 19.68 -12.74 -10.79
N ASP A 203 20.08 -12.60 -12.05
CA ASP A 203 21.48 -12.44 -12.43
C ASP A 203 22.13 -11.19 -11.82
N ASN A 204 21.35 -10.17 -11.47
CA ASN A 204 21.86 -8.87 -11.09
C ASN A 204 21.79 -8.63 -9.58
N VAL A 205 20.62 -8.79 -8.95
CA VAL A 205 20.40 -8.61 -7.50
C VAL A 205 19.88 -9.92 -6.93
N PRO A 206 20.69 -10.64 -6.13
CA PRO A 206 20.34 -11.98 -5.70
C PRO A 206 19.26 -11.98 -4.62
N SER A 207 18.60 -13.12 -4.45
CA SER A 207 17.60 -13.28 -3.40
C SER A 207 18.22 -13.20 -2.00
N GLY A 208 17.60 -12.44 -1.11
CA GLY A 208 18.10 -12.06 0.22
C GLY A 208 18.58 -10.61 0.29
N GLU A 209 18.99 -10.01 -0.84
CA GLU A 209 19.46 -8.63 -0.90
C GLU A 209 18.31 -7.62 -0.90
N VAL A 210 18.63 -6.38 -0.52
CA VAL A 210 17.65 -5.29 -0.53
C VAL A 210 17.51 -4.73 -1.95
N SER A 211 16.35 -4.93 -2.57
CA SER A 211 16.07 -4.40 -3.91
C SER A 211 15.89 -2.88 -3.90
N PHE A 212 15.18 -2.34 -2.90
CA PHE A 212 15.04 -0.88 -2.72
C PHE A 212 14.64 -0.52 -1.29
N THR A 213 14.90 0.74 -0.92
CA THR A 213 14.47 1.35 0.35
C THR A 213 13.73 2.66 0.07
N VAL A 214 12.74 3.01 0.90
CA VAL A 214 11.95 4.24 0.73
C VAL A 214 11.82 4.94 2.07
N ASP A 215 12.09 6.24 2.08
CA ASP A 215 11.85 7.09 3.25
C ASP A 215 10.39 7.54 3.24
N LEU A 216 9.63 7.11 4.24
CA LEU A 216 8.22 7.43 4.44
C LEU A 216 8.03 8.41 5.60
N SER A 217 9.12 8.99 6.11
CA SER A 217 9.06 9.96 7.20
C SER A 217 8.18 11.15 6.76
N PRO A 218 7.27 11.63 7.64
CA PRO A 218 6.46 12.80 7.31
C PRO A 218 7.35 13.99 6.98
N ASN A 219 7.07 14.65 5.86
CA ASN A 219 7.88 15.80 5.48
C ASN A 219 7.43 17.04 6.26
N PRO A 220 8.27 17.61 7.15
CA PRO A 220 7.88 18.77 7.96
C PRO A 220 7.46 19.95 7.09
N LYS A 221 8.06 20.09 5.90
CA LYS A 221 7.68 21.13 4.93
C LYS A 221 6.22 21.00 4.51
N THR A 222 5.80 19.80 4.13
CA THR A 222 4.42 19.53 3.74
C THR A 222 3.43 19.84 4.86
N ILE A 223 3.83 19.58 6.10
CA ILE A 223 3.01 19.79 7.31
C ILE A 223 2.86 21.28 7.63
N HIS A 224 3.90 22.07 7.39
CA HIS A 224 3.87 23.53 7.54
C HIS A 224 3.24 24.25 6.34
N GLY A 225 2.71 23.53 5.36
CA GLY A 225 2.13 24.11 4.16
C GLY A 225 3.19 24.67 3.20
N GLU A 226 4.41 24.16 3.26
CA GLU A 226 5.41 24.37 2.22
C GLU A 226 5.27 23.29 1.13
N THR A 227 5.88 23.54 -0.03
CA THR A 227 5.85 22.60 -1.14
C THR A 227 6.53 21.28 -0.75
N PRO A 228 5.88 20.13 -1.00
CA PRO A 228 6.47 18.83 -0.70
C PRO A 228 7.73 18.61 -1.55
N LEU A 229 8.65 17.78 -1.03
CA LEU A 229 9.87 17.39 -1.77
C LEU A 229 9.51 16.75 -3.13
N LEU A 230 8.43 15.97 -3.16
CA LEU A 230 7.85 15.41 -4.36
C LEU A 230 6.34 15.72 -4.38
N GLU A 231 5.90 16.50 -5.36
CA GLU A 231 4.46 16.70 -5.59
C GLU A 231 3.80 15.39 -6.03
N PRO A 232 2.54 15.11 -5.66
CA PRO A 232 1.79 13.99 -6.22
C PRO A 232 1.71 14.04 -7.75
N ILE A 233 1.60 12.89 -8.40
CA ILE A 233 1.36 12.83 -9.85
C ILE A 233 -0.11 13.11 -10.10
N GLU A 234 -0.43 14.17 -10.82
CA GLU A 234 -1.79 14.43 -11.29
C GLU A 234 -2.06 13.66 -12.58
N LEU A 235 -3.03 12.76 -12.53
CA LEU A 235 -3.48 12.01 -13.68
C LEU A 235 -4.42 12.85 -14.55
N ASN A 236 -4.46 12.54 -15.85
CA ASN A 236 -5.50 13.07 -16.74
C ASN A 236 -6.86 12.43 -16.41
N HIS A 237 -7.93 12.93 -17.03
CA HIS A 237 -9.28 12.47 -16.72
C HIS A 237 -9.46 10.96 -16.95
N ASP A 238 -9.02 10.46 -18.11
CA ASP A 238 -9.19 9.05 -18.50
C ASP A 238 -8.43 8.11 -17.54
N ALA A 239 -7.18 8.42 -17.21
CA ALA A 239 -6.41 7.63 -16.25
C ALA A 239 -6.98 7.75 -14.83
N ALA A 240 -7.46 8.94 -14.42
CA ALA A 240 -8.09 9.10 -13.12
C ALA A 240 -9.37 8.26 -12.99
N GLU A 241 -10.16 8.13 -14.06
CA GLU A 241 -11.33 7.25 -14.10
C GLU A 241 -10.91 5.78 -14.01
N GLN A 242 -9.89 5.36 -14.75
CA GLN A 242 -9.37 3.99 -14.71
C GLN A 242 -8.84 3.59 -13.33
N TRP A 243 -8.07 4.47 -12.69
CA TRP A 243 -7.42 4.18 -11.40
C TRP A 243 -8.28 4.56 -10.19
N GLY A 244 -9.35 5.32 -10.38
CA GLY A 244 -10.22 5.83 -9.33
C GLY A 244 -9.58 6.88 -8.43
N LEU A 245 -8.45 7.48 -8.85
CA LEU A 245 -7.71 8.51 -8.12
C LEU A 245 -7.14 9.51 -9.11
N LYS A 246 -7.31 10.81 -8.83
CA LYS A 246 -6.71 11.89 -9.61
C LYS A 246 -5.26 12.15 -9.22
N TYR A 247 -4.91 11.96 -7.95
CA TYR A 247 -3.56 12.23 -7.43
C TYR A 247 -2.88 10.98 -6.88
N LEU A 248 -1.70 10.65 -7.42
CA LEU A 248 -0.89 9.52 -6.94
C LEU A 248 0.23 10.01 -6.00
N PRO A 249 0.24 9.59 -4.72
CA PRO A 249 1.31 9.93 -3.79
C PRO A 249 2.68 9.41 -4.24
N ARG A 250 3.73 10.18 -3.96
CA ARG A 250 5.12 9.82 -4.26
C ARG A 250 6.01 9.93 -3.03
N PHE A 251 6.96 9.00 -2.92
CA PHE A 251 7.95 9.00 -1.86
C PHE A 251 9.35 8.78 -2.43
N THR A 252 10.34 9.44 -1.83
CA THR A 252 11.74 9.30 -2.21
C THR A 252 12.28 7.95 -1.74
N GLY A 253 13.00 7.27 -2.62
CA GLY A 253 13.69 6.04 -2.28
C GLY A 253 15.02 5.89 -2.98
N ARG A 254 15.64 4.75 -2.75
CA ARG A 254 16.87 4.33 -3.41
C ARG A 254 16.70 2.89 -3.84
N GLY A 255 17.03 2.60 -5.09
CA GLY A 255 17.01 1.27 -5.65
C GLY A 255 18.41 0.71 -5.78
N GLN A 256 18.59 -0.57 -5.47
CA GLN A 256 19.85 -1.25 -5.70
C GLN A 256 19.93 -1.68 -7.17
N VAL A 257 21.07 -1.41 -7.80
CA VAL A 257 21.40 -1.87 -9.15
C VAL A 257 22.79 -2.48 -9.16
N ALA A 258 22.98 -3.53 -9.94
CA ALA A 258 24.27 -4.20 -10.08
C ALA A 258 24.41 -4.82 -11.48
N ARG A 259 25.64 -5.10 -11.88
CA ARG A 259 25.91 -5.92 -13.08
C ARG A 259 25.71 -7.40 -12.75
N LYS A 260 25.67 -8.24 -13.78
CA LYS A 260 25.55 -9.70 -13.65
C LYS A 260 26.55 -10.27 -12.63
N GLY A 261 26.08 -11.15 -11.77
CA GLY A 261 26.78 -11.70 -10.61
C GLY A 261 26.91 -10.72 -9.45
N PHE A 262 25.94 -9.81 -9.28
CA PHE A 262 25.92 -8.76 -8.24
C PHE A 262 27.20 -7.90 -8.18
N ARG A 263 27.84 -7.69 -9.32
CA ARG A 263 29.10 -6.94 -9.40
C ARG A 263 28.83 -5.44 -9.47
N ASN A 264 29.65 -4.66 -8.76
CA ASN A 264 29.52 -3.20 -8.67
C ASN A 264 28.10 -2.78 -8.22
N ALA A 265 27.60 -3.43 -7.18
CA ALA A 265 26.32 -3.06 -6.58
C ALA A 265 26.38 -1.61 -6.08
N GLN A 266 25.41 -0.81 -6.49
CA GLN A 266 25.29 0.60 -6.12
C GLN A 266 23.83 0.97 -5.91
N TRP A 267 23.63 2.01 -5.10
CA TRP A 267 22.32 2.58 -4.84
C TRP A 267 22.09 3.77 -5.75
N VAL A 268 20.99 3.73 -6.50
CA VAL A 268 20.55 4.84 -7.36
C VAL A 268 19.28 5.46 -6.80
N GLU A 269 19.02 6.72 -7.14
CA GLU A 269 17.79 7.41 -6.77
C GLU A 269 16.56 6.68 -7.35
N GLY A 270 15.52 6.57 -6.55
CA GLY A 270 14.25 6.02 -6.99
C GLY A 270 13.07 6.70 -6.34
N GLN A 271 11.87 6.34 -6.82
CA GLN A 271 10.62 6.87 -6.31
C GLN A 271 9.61 5.73 -6.14
N LEU A 272 8.97 5.68 -4.98
CA LEU A 272 7.77 4.89 -4.75
C LEU A 272 6.57 5.71 -5.19
N ILE A 273 5.67 5.10 -5.97
CA ILE A 273 4.42 5.71 -6.41
C ILE A 273 3.29 4.78 -5.98
N LEU A 274 2.34 5.28 -5.19
CA LEU A 274 1.20 4.48 -4.73
C LEU A 274 0.05 4.58 -5.73
N VAL A 275 -0.55 3.43 -6.05
CA VAL A 275 -1.66 3.31 -7.00
C VAL A 275 -2.73 2.43 -6.37
N ASN A 276 -3.56 3.01 -5.51
CA ASN A 276 -4.61 2.30 -4.76
C ASN A 276 -4.05 1.10 -3.96
N LYS A 277 -4.36 -0.14 -4.37
CA LYS A 277 -3.88 -1.39 -3.76
C LYS A 277 -2.55 -1.88 -4.34
N TYR A 278 -2.04 -1.19 -5.35
CA TYR A 278 -0.79 -1.46 -6.03
C TYR A 278 0.21 -0.35 -5.71
N PHE A 279 1.46 -0.60 -6.04
CA PHE A 279 2.44 0.46 -6.09
C PHE A 279 3.42 0.20 -7.22
N SER A 280 4.19 1.21 -7.59
CA SER A 280 5.34 1.03 -8.47
C SER A 280 6.58 1.65 -7.84
N PHE A 281 7.73 1.13 -8.23
CA PHE A 281 9.03 1.72 -7.90
C PHE A 281 9.76 2.08 -9.20
N ALA A 282 10.19 3.33 -9.31
CA ALA A 282 10.90 3.85 -10.47
C ALA A 282 12.38 4.13 -10.12
N TRP A 283 13.31 3.48 -10.81
CA TRP A 283 14.76 3.75 -10.75
C TRP A 283 15.10 4.88 -11.72
N LEU A 284 15.22 6.11 -11.20
CA LEU A 284 15.24 7.32 -12.04
C LEU A 284 16.41 7.37 -13.04
N PRO A 285 17.67 7.06 -12.66
CA PRO A 285 18.80 7.22 -13.59
C PRO A 285 18.77 6.27 -14.79
N ILE A 286 18.07 5.14 -14.66
CA ILE A 286 17.97 4.12 -15.72
C ILE A 286 16.60 4.11 -16.41
N GLY A 287 15.67 4.96 -15.99
CA GLY A 287 14.32 5.03 -16.58
C GLY A 287 13.55 3.71 -16.48
N HIS A 288 13.82 2.90 -15.44
CA HIS A 288 13.15 1.62 -15.24
C HIS A 288 12.08 1.73 -14.17
N GLN A 289 10.86 1.29 -14.45
CA GLN A 289 9.75 1.29 -13.51
C GLN A 289 9.15 -0.12 -13.43
N VAL A 290 8.88 -0.57 -12.21
CA VAL A 290 8.26 -1.87 -11.96
C VAL A 290 6.98 -1.65 -11.15
N PHE A 291 5.88 -2.19 -11.65
CA PHE A 291 4.60 -2.27 -10.94
C PHE A 291 4.54 -3.54 -10.11
N PHE A 292 4.04 -3.41 -8.89
CA PHE A 292 3.94 -4.47 -7.90
C PHE A 292 2.49 -4.72 -7.50
N GLY A 293 2.10 -5.98 -7.57
CA GLY A 293 0.81 -6.48 -7.09
C GLY A 293 0.97 -7.60 -6.07
N ARG A 294 -0.06 -7.81 -5.26
CA ARG A 294 -0.13 -8.96 -4.34
C ARG A 294 -0.23 -10.24 -5.17
N PRO A 295 0.68 -11.22 -4.99
CA PRO A 295 0.56 -12.50 -5.68
C PRO A 295 -0.59 -13.34 -5.12
N SER A 296 -1.18 -14.20 -5.96
CA SER A 296 -2.03 -15.28 -5.48
C SER A 296 -1.19 -16.33 -4.74
N ALA A 297 -1.81 -17.11 -3.84
CA ALA A 297 -1.10 -18.16 -3.11
C ALA A 297 -0.47 -19.21 -4.07
N GLU A 298 -1.18 -19.56 -5.15
CA GLU A 298 -0.68 -20.47 -6.18
C GLU A 298 0.56 -19.91 -6.88
N LEU A 299 0.53 -18.63 -7.28
CA LEU A 299 1.66 -17.96 -7.91
C LEU A 299 2.84 -17.88 -6.94
N THR A 300 2.58 -17.59 -5.66
CA THR A 300 3.62 -17.58 -4.62
C THR A 300 4.31 -18.94 -4.52
N LEU A 301 3.54 -20.01 -4.40
CA LEU A 301 4.08 -21.37 -4.30
C LEU A 301 4.86 -21.76 -5.57
N LYS A 302 4.35 -21.41 -6.75
CA LYS A 302 5.03 -21.64 -8.02
C LYS A 302 6.40 -20.95 -8.06
N MET A 303 6.45 -19.65 -7.76
CA MET A 303 7.70 -18.88 -7.79
C MET A 303 8.70 -19.36 -6.73
N LEU A 304 8.24 -19.79 -5.55
CA LEU A 304 9.11 -20.37 -4.51
C LEU A 304 9.66 -21.75 -4.90
N ARG A 305 8.89 -22.57 -5.62
CA ARG A 305 9.37 -23.87 -6.14
C ARG A 305 10.42 -23.67 -7.24
N GLU A 306 10.18 -22.73 -8.15
CA GLU A 306 11.11 -22.40 -9.24
C GLU A 306 12.42 -21.81 -8.71
N SER A 307 12.37 -20.92 -7.69
CA SER A 307 13.57 -20.33 -7.10
C SER A 307 14.43 -21.35 -6.36
N ARG A 308 13.80 -22.29 -5.62
CA ARG A 308 14.51 -23.40 -4.97
C ARG A 308 15.15 -24.35 -5.98
N SER A 309 14.45 -24.67 -7.07
CA SER A 309 14.97 -25.56 -8.11
C SER A 309 16.26 -25.03 -8.75
N LYS A 310 16.41 -23.69 -8.86
CA LYS A 310 17.64 -23.06 -9.36
C LYS A 310 18.80 -23.14 -8.36
N ARG A 311 18.54 -23.02 -7.05
CA ARG A 311 19.57 -23.09 -6.00
C ARG A 311 20.04 -24.52 -5.73
N PHE A 312 19.12 -25.48 -5.81
CA PHE A 312 19.38 -26.90 -5.54
C PHE A 312 19.56 -27.72 -6.82
N ALA A 313 20.13 -27.12 -7.86
CA ALA A 313 20.62 -27.88 -9.02
C ALA A 313 21.79 -28.83 -8.65
N ASP A 314 22.18 -28.89 -7.38
CA ASP A 314 22.95 -29.99 -6.82
C ASP A 314 22.01 -31.16 -6.48
N GLU A 315 22.06 -32.19 -7.34
CA GLU A 315 21.13 -33.32 -7.48
C GLU A 315 20.81 -34.05 -6.15
N SER A 316 21.74 -34.00 -5.19
CA SER A 316 21.61 -34.61 -3.87
C SER A 316 20.52 -33.98 -3.00
N SER A 317 20.25 -32.68 -3.13
CA SER A 317 19.26 -31.99 -2.29
C SER A 317 17.83 -32.21 -2.80
N ARG A 318 17.69 -32.41 -4.12
CA ARG A 318 16.43 -32.76 -4.77
C ARG A 318 15.93 -34.13 -4.32
N ALA A 319 16.83 -35.13 -4.29
CA ALA A 319 16.51 -36.46 -3.80
C ALA A 319 16.01 -36.46 -2.35
N PHE A 320 16.60 -35.64 -1.49
CA PHE A 320 16.18 -35.52 -0.09
C PHE A 320 14.80 -34.88 0.06
N LEU A 321 14.52 -33.78 -0.64
CA LEU A 321 13.21 -33.11 -0.58
C LEU A 321 12.10 -33.95 -1.22
N THR A 322 12.39 -34.68 -2.30
CA THR A 322 11.44 -35.65 -2.86
C THR A 322 11.10 -36.72 -1.82
N ARG A 323 12.09 -37.21 -1.07
CA ARG A 323 11.87 -38.21 -0.01
C ARG A 323 11.01 -37.66 1.15
N CYS A 324 11.28 -36.42 1.59
CA CYS A 324 10.45 -35.78 2.61
C CYS A 324 9.03 -35.49 2.12
N TRP A 325 8.87 -35.15 0.83
CA TRP A 325 7.56 -34.90 0.23
C TRP A 325 6.74 -36.19 0.09
N GLU A 326 7.38 -37.28 -0.33
CA GLU A 326 6.78 -38.62 -0.35
C GLU A 326 6.30 -38.99 1.05
N GLU A 327 7.10 -38.78 2.10
CA GLU A 327 6.69 -39.03 3.48
C GLU A 327 5.49 -38.16 3.93
N THR A 328 5.41 -36.88 3.54
CA THR A 328 4.27 -36.03 3.89
C THR A 328 3.00 -36.32 3.09
N ALA A 329 3.12 -36.77 1.84
CA ALA A 329 1.95 -37.16 1.03
C ALA A 329 1.23 -38.37 1.65
N TYR A 330 1.96 -39.28 2.30
CA TYR A 330 1.37 -40.36 3.09
C TYR A 330 0.61 -39.88 4.34
N ILE A 331 0.91 -38.70 4.87
CA ILE A 331 0.22 -38.13 6.03
C ILE A 331 -1.10 -37.47 5.61
N GLU A 332 -1.17 -36.93 4.39
CA GLU A 332 -2.41 -36.33 3.84
C GLU A 332 -3.46 -37.39 3.48
N ASP A 333 -3.07 -38.59 3.02
CA ASP A 333 -4.00 -39.70 2.76
C ASP A 333 -4.62 -40.30 4.04
N ASP A 334 -4.00 -40.13 5.22
CA ASP A 334 -4.55 -40.56 6.51
C ASP A 334 -5.41 -39.48 7.19
N MET A 335 -5.52 -38.29 6.60
CA MET A 335 -6.33 -37.19 7.11
C MET A 335 -7.48 -36.87 6.13
N ASP A 336 -8.46 -37.77 6.04
CA ASP A 336 -9.75 -37.55 5.37
C ASP A 336 -10.53 -36.41 6.09
N VAL A 337 -10.17 -35.17 5.76
CA VAL A 337 -10.89 -33.96 6.19
C VAL A 337 -11.99 -33.72 5.18
N THR A 338 -13.22 -34.03 5.59
CA THR A 338 -14.49 -33.77 4.88
C THR A 338 -14.50 -32.44 4.12
N ASP A 339 -14.56 -32.55 2.79
CA ASP A 339 -14.61 -31.47 1.81
C ASP A 339 -15.81 -30.52 2.01
N GLY A 340 -15.52 -29.32 2.52
CA GLY A 340 -16.41 -28.17 2.46
C GLY A 340 -16.10 -27.33 1.21
N ILE A 341 -17.00 -27.39 0.22
CA ILE A 341 -16.98 -26.67 -1.05
C ILE A 341 -16.59 -25.19 -0.88
N PHE A 342 -15.32 -24.85 -1.15
CA PHE A 342 -14.86 -23.47 -1.29
C PHE A 342 -14.74 -23.17 -2.78
N LYS A 343 -15.78 -22.55 -3.36
CA LYS A 343 -15.73 -22.03 -4.74
C LYS A 343 -14.87 -20.77 -4.77
N SER A 344 -13.59 -20.96 -5.03
CA SER A 344 -12.66 -19.92 -5.49
C SER A 344 -13.31 -19.14 -6.65
N HIS A 345 -13.46 -17.82 -6.49
CA HIS A 345 -13.85 -16.95 -7.59
C HIS A 345 -12.74 -16.96 -8.64
N ASP A 346 -13.15 -17.12 -9.89
CA ASP A 346 -12.30 -17.30 -11.07
C ASP A 346 -11.32 -16.12 -11.27
N GLN A 347 -10.08 -16.28 -10.81
CA GLN A 347 -9.00 -15.28 -10.92
C GLN A 347 -8.24 -15.35 -12.25
N SER A 348 -8.59 -16.30 -13.13
CA SER A 348 -7.88 -16.55 -14.39
C SER A 348 -7.91 -15.35 -15.34
N PHE A 349 -8.92 -14.48 -15.26
CA PHE A 349 -9.06 -13.31 -16.13
C PHE A 349 -8.26 -12.07 -15.72
N TYR A 350 -7.56 -12.07 -14.58
CA TYR A 350 -6.95 -10.84 -14.06
C TYR A 350 -5.65 -10.43 -14.78
N TYR A 351 -4.86 -11.41 -15.25
CA TYR A 351 -3.54 -11.13 -15.86
C TYR A 351 -3.58 -10.95 -17.39
N ASP A 352 -4.70 -11.28 -18.03
CA ASP A 352 -4.89 -11.18 -19.48
C ASP A 352 -5.65 -9.92 -19.91
N GLN A 353 -5.94 -9.00 -18.97
CA GLN A 353 -6.55 -7.71 -19.31
C GLN A 353 -5.54 -6.82 -20.03
N ALA A 354 -5.84 -6.50 -21.29
CA ALA A 354 -5.11 -5.53 -22.09
C ALA A 354 -5.04 -4.18 -21.33
N GLY A 355 -3.84 -3.61 -21.23
CA GLY A 355 -3.59 -2.32 -20.56
C GLY A 355 -3.15 -2.39 -19.09
N CYS A 356 -3.04 -3.57 -18.46
CA CYS A 356 -2.46 -3.68 -17.11
C CYS A 356 -0.92 -3.71 -17.08
N PHE A 357 -0.26 -4.15 -18.16
CA PHE A 357 1.20 -4.41 -18.17
C PHE A 357 1.89 -4.24 -19.54
N GLU A 358 1.27 -3.52 -20.48
CA GLU A 358 1.94 -3.09 -21.72
C GLU A 358 2.71 -1.79 -21.52
#